data_AF-A0A9X9MB64-F1
#
_entry.id   AF-A0A9X9MB64-F1
#
_cell.length_a   1.000
_cell.length_b   1.000
_cell.length_c   1.000
_cell.angle_alpha   90.00
_cell.angle_beta   90.00
_cell.angle_gamma   90.00
#
_symmetry.space_group_name_H-M   'P 1'
#
loop_
_entity.id
_entity.type
_entity.pdbx_description
1 polymer ?
#
loop_
_entity_poly.entity_id
_entity_poly.type
_entity_poly.pdbx_seq_one_letter_code
_entity_poly.pdbx_strand_id
1 'polypeptide(L)'
;MGTLLKAYVDAIKKGAVPCLENVVTTLAQRENSVAVQKAADRYSEQMAQRVRLPTDTLQELLDVHADCEREAIAMFMEHSFKDDKREFQKKLVDTIEKKKEDFLQQNEDASFKYCQAIMKQLSEPLKKSISEKTFSIHGGHDLYLKAKRKVELDYKLVPRKGVKANEILQNFLQSQTTIEESIVQLDTALNRGAMAIAVERAKKEAAEKEQEQLKQKEDEQRQKMEAQERSFNENLGQLEEKIKKERENFRVMLERMLKHYLQVQEELLNERFGKKSEELNKEINRLKKEIETAKKNDSLLISNAIEVAGKVLIVALPEIFKLFHEGKTVLNEKN
;
A
#
# COMPACT_ATOMS: atom_id res chain seq x y z
N MET A 1 -7.78 -1.28 -33.56
CA MET A 1 -8.55 -1.49 -34.82
C MET A 1 -9.39 -2.76 -34.79
N GLY A 2 -8.83 -3.96 -34.52
CA GLY A 2 -9.59 -5.23 -34.57
C GLY A 2 -10.81 -5.33 -33.63
N THR A 3 -10.73 -4.79 -32.42
CA THR A 3 -11.83 -4.86 -31.43
C THR A 3 -13.03 -3.98 -31.82
N LEU A 4 -12.78 -2.79 -32.37
CA LEU A 4 -13.84 -1.85 -32.76
C LEU A 4 -14.60 -2.37 -33.99
N LEU A 5 -13.86 -2.88 -34.98
CA LEU A 5 -14.44 -3.51 -36.17
C LEU A 5 -15.30 -4.73 -35.79
N LYS A 6 -14.83 -5.56 -34.87
CA LYS A 6 -15.57 -6.72 -34.37
C LYS A 6 -16.88 -6.32 -33.67
N ALA A 7 -16.83 -5.31 -32.80
CA ALA A 7 -18.02 -4.81 -32.11
C ALA A 7 -19.07 -4.22 -33.07
N TYR A 8 -18.64 -3.48 -34.09
CA TYR A 8 -19.54 -2.96 -35.14
C TYR A 8 -20.17 -4.10 -35.96
N VAL A 9 -19.38 -5.08 -36.40
CA VAL A 9 -19.86 -6.24 -37.16
C VAL A 9 -20.86 -7.07 -36.35
N ASP A 10 -20.59 -7.30 -35.06
CA ASP A 10 -21.48 -8.08 -34.20
C ASP A 10 -22.82 -7.36 -33.93
N ALA A 11 -22.82 -6.03 -33.83
CA ALA A 11 -24.05 -5.24 -33.71
C ALA A 11 -24.91 -5.34 -34.98
N ILE A 12 -24.28 -5.21 -36.16
CA ILE A 12 -24.95 -5.33 -37.46
C ILE A 12 -25.54 -6.74 -37.63
N LYS A 13 -24.78 -7.79 -37.30
CA LYS A 13 -25.25 -9.19 -37.37
C LYS A 13 -26.47 -9.48 -36.49
N LYS A 14 -26.64 -8.72 -35.41
CA LYS A 14 -27.78 -8.83 -34.48
C LYS A 14 -28.96 -7.93 -34.86
N GLY A 15 -28.90 -7.24 -36.00
CA GLY A 15 -29.93 -6.29 -36.43
C GLY A 15 -29.98 -5.00 -35.57
N ALA A 16 -28.96 -4.76 -34.74
CA ALA A 16 -28.87 -3.58 -33.90
C ALA A 16 -28.09 -2.47 -34.62
N VAL A 17 -28.51 -1.21 -34.42
CA VAL A 17 -27.74 -0.04 -34.91
C VAL A 17 -26.47 0.09 -34.05
N PRO A 18 -25.26 0.05 -34.64
CA PRO A 18 -24.02 0.22 -33.90
C PRO A 18 -23.93 1.62 -33.31
N CYS A 19 -24.16 1.75 -32.00
CA CYS A 19 -23.95 3.00 -31.29
C CYS A 19 -22.49 3.12 -30.86
N LEU A 20 -21.79 4.16 -31.33
CA LEU A 20 -20.38 4.41 -31.01
C LEU A 20 -20.15 4.45 -29.48
N GLU A 21 -21.09 5.02 -28.74
CA GLU A 21 -21.02 5.12 -27.28
C GLU A 21 -21.00 3.74 -26.61
N ASN A 22 -21.85 2.81 -27.06
CA ASN A 22 -21.89 1.44 -26.53
C ASN A 22 -20.60 0.68 -26.86
N VAL A 23 -20.01 0.94 -28.03
CA VAL A 23 -18.73 0.34 -28.44
C VAL A 23 -17.59 0.86 -27.57
N VAL A 24 -17.55 2.17 -27.30
CA VAL A 24 -16.54 2.79 -26.43
C VAL A 24 -16.66 2.26 -25.00
N THR A 25 -17.88 2.14 -24.45
CA THR A 25 -18.09 1.61 -23.10
C THR A 25 -17.66 0.14 -22.98
N THR A 26 -17.99 -0.69 -23.97
CA THR A 26 -17.56 -2.10 -24.00
C THR A 26 -16.04 -2.22 -24.11
N LEU A 27 -15.41 -1.36 -24.92
CA LEU A 27 -13.97 -1.31 -25.04
C LEU A 27 -13.32 -0.89 -23.72
N ALA A 28 -13.83 0.15 -23.06
CA ALA A 28 -13.34 0.61 -21.76
C ALA A 28 -13.37 -0.51 -20.72
N GLN A 29 -14.47 -1.26 -20.62
CA GLN A 29 -14.56 -2.39 -19.70
C GLN A 29 -13.46 -3.44 -19.92
N ARG A 30 -13.21 -3.81 -21.17
CA ARG A 30 -12.20 -4.81 -21.52
C ARG A 30 -10.79 -4.29 -21.26
N GLU A 31 -10.47 -3.12 -21.81
CA GLU A 31 -9.11 -2.56 -21.73
C GLU A 31 -8.77 -2.17 -20.28
N ASN A 32 -9.71 -1.61 -19.50
CA ASN A 32 -9.48 -1.31 -18.09
C ASN A 32 -9.25 -2.57 -17.27
N SER A 33 -9.95 -3.67 -17.56
CA SER A 33 -9.67 -4.96 -16.90
C SER A 33 -8.25 -5.47 -17.19
N VAL A 34 -7.78 -5.31 -18.43
CA VAL A 34 -6.40 -5.66 -18.81
C VAL A 34 -5.40 -4.71 -18.15
N ALA A 35 -5.71 -3.42 -18.06
CA ALA A 35 -4.87 -2.43 -17.39
C ALA A 35 -4.70 -2.74 -15.90
N VAL A 36 -5.77 -3.13 -15.20
CA VAL A 36 -5.69 -3.58 -13.79
C VAL A 36 -4.76 -4.78 -13.67
N GLN A 37 -4.92 -5.80 -14.51
CA GLN A 37 -4.09 -7.00 -14.46
C GLN A 37 -2.61 -6.67 -14.70
N LYS A 38 -2.30 -5.92 -15.75
CA LYS A 38 -0.92 -5.51 -16.07
C LYS A 38 -0.26 -4.72 -14.95
N ALA A 39 -0.98 -3.75 -14.38
CA ALA A 39 -0.47 -2.96 -13.26
C ALA A 39 -0.21 -3.82 -12.01
N ALA A 40 -1.13 -4.74 -11.69
CA ALA A 40 -0.99 -5.64 -10.55
C ALA A 40 0.17 -6.65 -10.74
N ASP A 41 0.37 -7.15 -11.97
CA ASP A 41 1.48 -8.03 -12.30
C ASP A 41 2.81 -7.28 -12.22
N ARG A 42 2.86 -6.06 -12.76
CA ARG A 42 4.04 -5.19 -12.65
C ARG A 42 4.43 -4.92 -11.20
N TYR A 43 3.45 -4.62 -10.34
CA TYR A 43 3.68 -4.45 -8.90
C TYR A 43 4.32 -5.71 -8.30
N SER A 44 3.75 -6.88 -8.56
CA SER A 44 4.26 -8.16 -8.04
C SER A 44 5.68 -8.46 -8.52
N GLU A 45 5.96 -8.27 -9.80
CA GLU A 45 7.29 -8.47 -10.38
C GLU A 45 8.33 -7.56 -9.72
N GLN A 46 8.01 -6.27 -9.55
CA GLN A 46 8.95 -5.32 -8.95
C GLN A 46 9.18 -5.57 -7.47
N MET A 47 8.13 -5.86 -6.71
CA MET A 47 8.27 -6.24 -5.30
C MET A 47 9.15 -7.48 -5.16
N ALA A 48 8.92 -8.52 -5.97
CA ALA A 48 9.73 -9.74 -5.92
C ALA A 48 11.20 -9.52 -6.31
N GLN A 49 11.48 -8.56 -7.20
CA GLN A 49 12.85 -8.25 -7.62
C GLN A 49 13.59 -7.35 -6.62
N ARG A 50 12.89 -6.40 -6.00
CA ARG A 50 13.50 -5.36 -5.16
C ARG A 50 13.55 -5.73 -3.68
N VAL A 51 12.60 -6.54 -3.20
CA VAL A 51 12.53 -6.92 -1.77
C VAL A 51 13.41 -8.13 -1.50
N ARG A 52 14.28 -8.02 -0.49
CA ARG A 52 15.03 -9.15 0.05
C ARG A 52 14.58 -9.46 1.47
N LEU A 53 13.91 -10.59 1.64
CA LEU A 53 13.38 -11.03 2.92
C LEU A 53 14.42 -11.82 3.76
N PRO A 54 14.41 -11.68 5.11
CA PRO A 54 13.70 -10.62 5.83
C PRO A 54 14.34 -9.25 5.58
N THR A 55 13.51 -8.20 5.59
CA THR A 55 13.99 -6.80 5.63
C THR A 55 14.52 -6.48 7.02
N ASP A 56 15.39 -5.48 7.14
CA ASP A 56 15.91 -5.04 8.43
C ASP A 56 14.82 -4.35 9.27
N THR A 57 13.95 -3.59 8.61
CA THR A 57 12.83 -2.88 9.23
C THR A 57 11.53 -3.05 8.44
N LEU A 58 10.39 -2.79 9.08
CA LEU A 58 9.12 -2.71 8.38
C LEU A 58 9.13 -1.56 7.35
N GLN A 59 9.73 -0.42 7.70
CA GLN A 59 9.81 0.75 6.84
C GLN A 59 10.51 0.46 5.50
N GLU A 60 11.59 -0.32 5.50
CA GLU A 60 12.28 -0.76 4.28
C GLU A 60 11.33 -1.45 3.30
N LEU A 61 10.46 -2.35 3.79
CA LEU A 61 9.47 -3.02 2.95
C LEU A 61 8.41 -2.03 2.44
N LEU A 62 7.93 -1.16 3.31
CA LEU A 62 6.90 -0.17 2.98
C LEU A 62 7.38 0.86 1.96
N ASP A 63 8.66 1.25 1.99
CA ASP A 63 9.22 2.18 1.02
C ASP A 63 9.36 1.53 -0.37
N VAL A 64 9.82 0.27 -0.43
CA VAL A 64 9.83 -0.48 -1.71
C VAL A 64 8.42 -0.67 -2.24
N HIS A 65 7.45 -0.97 -1.37
CA HIS A 65 6.04 -1.03 -1.72
C HIS A 65 5.54 0.28 -2.33
N ALA A 66 5.81 1.43 -1.70
CA ALA A 66 5.37 2.72 -2.19
C ALA A 66 5.91 3.02 -3.60
N ASP A 67 7.17 2.68 -3.87
CA ASP A 67 7.75 2.84 -5.21
C ASP A 67 7.09 1.92 -6.24
N CYS A 68 6.89 0.65 -5.91
CA CYS A 68 6.27 -0.31 -6.83
C CYS A 68 4.80 0.02 -7.09
N GLU A 69 4.07 0.48 -6.06
CA GLU A 69 2.68 0.91 -6.17
C GLU A 69 2.56 2.15 -7.05
N ARG A 70 3.39 3.17 -6.82
CA ARG A 70 3.45 4.37 -7.65
C ARG A 70 3.62 4.04 -9.13
N GLU A 71 4.54 3.12 -9.44
CA GLU A 71 4.78 2.67 -10.82
C GLU A 71 3.58 1.88 -11.40
N ALA A 72 2.92 1.05 -10.59
CA ALA A 72 1.74 0.29 -10.99
C ALA A 72 0.52 1.19 -11.26
N ILE A 73 0.27 2.18 -10.38
CA ILE A 73 -0.78 3.18 -10.58
C ILE A 73 -0.51 3.96 -11.86
N ALA A 74 0.73 4.39 -12.11
CA ALA A 74 1.07 5.15 -13.31
C ALA A 74 0.80 4.34 -14.59
N MET A 75 1.17 3.06 -14.58
CA MET A 75 0.86 2.13 -15.67
C MET A 75 -0.64 1.99 -15.90
N PHE A 76 -1.44 1.88 -14.84
CA PHE A 76 -2.89 1.84 -14.94
C PHE A 76 -3.46 3.17 -15.47
N MET A 77 -2.97 4.31 -15.00
CA MET A 77 -3.39 5.63 -15.46
C MET A 77 -3.09 5.85 -16.94
N GLU A 78 -2.01 5.27 -17.46
CA GLU A 78 -1.67 5.35 -18.88
C GLU A 78 -2.61 4.51 -19.76
N HIS A 79 -3.03 3.33 -19.29
CA HIS A 79 -3.74 2.34 -20.12
C HIS A 79 -5.26 2.28 -19.88
N SER A 80 -5.75 2.91 -18.82
CA SER A 80 -7.18 2.98 -18.51
C SER A 80 -7.85 4.17 -19.20
N PHE A 81 -9.15 4.09 -19.46
CA PHE A 81 -9.97 5.22 -19.89
C PHE A 81 -11.44 4.98 -19.56
N LYS A 82 -12.24 6.06 -19.44
CA LYS A 82 -13.69 5.99 -19.14
C LYS A 82 -14.02 5.13 -17.90
N ASP A 83 -13.20 5.23 -16.84
CA ASP A 83 -13.49 4.62 -15.53
C ASP A 83 -14.27 5.61 -14.64
N ASP A 84 -15.44 6.06 -15.10
CA ASP A 84 -16.15 7.20 -14.50
C ASP A 84 -16.58 6.94 -13.05
N LYS A 85 -16.85 5.67 -12.72
CA LYS A 85 -17.23 5.21 -11.37
C LYS A 85 -16.05 4.78 -10.51
N ARG A 86 -14.82 4.84 -11.04
CA ARG A 86 -13.58 4.44 -10.36
C ARG A 86 -13.58 2.97 -9.91
N GLU A 87 -14.36 2.12 -10.57
CA GLU A 87 -14.50 0.72 -10.20
C GLU A 87 -13.23 -0.08 -10.51
N PHE A 88 -12.55 0.25 -11.61
CA PHE A 88 -11.31 -0.42 -11.99
C PHE A 88 -10.12 0.08 -11.17
N GLN A 89 -10.04 1.40 -10.94
CA GLN A 89 -9.06 1.97 -10.03
C GLN A 89 -9.18 1.38 -8.62
N LYS A 90 -10.40 1.25 -8.08
CA LYS A 90 -10.63 0.57 -6.80
C LYS A 90 -10.14 -0.88 -6.81
N LYS A 91 -10.49 -1.64 -7.85
CA LYS A 91 -10.04 -3.04 -7.99
C LYS A 91 -8.53 -3.16 -8.00
N LEU A 92 -7.81 -2.23 -8.64
CA LEU A 92 -6.35 -2.21 -8.62
C LEU A 92 -5.82 -2.01 -7.20
N VAL A 93 -6.34 -1.01 -6.48
CA VAL A 93 -5.93 -0.72 -5.09
C VAL A 93 -6.20 -1.92 -4.18
N ASP A 94 -7.40 -2.50 -4.23
CA ASP A 94 -7.75 -3.70 -3.46
C ASP A 94 -6.79 -4.87 -3.77
N THR A 95 -6.34 -4.99 -5.02
CA THR A 95 -5.42 -6.04 -5.46
C THR A 95 -4.00 -5.79 -4.96
N ILE A 96 -3.50 -4.56 -5.05
CA ILE A 96 -2.19 -4.17 -4.54
C ILE A 96 -2.14 -4.31 -3.02
N GLU A 97 -3.20 -3.91 -2.31
CA GLU A 97 -3.30 -4.03 -0.85
C GLU A 97 -3.18 -5.49 -0.39
N LYS A 98 -3.91 -6.41 -1.04
CA LYS A 98 -3.79 -7.85 -0.76
C LYS A 98 -2.38 -8.37 -0.98
N LYS A 99 -1.75 -7.99 -2.11
CA LYS A 99 -0.37 -8.40 -2.41
C LYS A 99 0.63 -7.80 -1.42
N LYS A 100 0.42 -6.56 -0.96
CA LYS A 100 1.22 -5.93 0.11
C LYS A 100 1.12 -6.74 1.40
N GLU A 101 -0.08 -7.13 1.81
CA GLU A 101 -0.30 -7.97 2.99
C GLU A 101 0.41 -9.33 2.86
N ASP A 102 0.36 -9.95 1.69
CA ASP A 102 1.11 -11.19 1.42
C ASP A 102 2.63 -11.00 1.61
N PHE A 103 3.20 -9.88 1.16
CA PHE A 103 4.61 -9.57 1.36
C PHE A 103 4.95 -9.27 2.82
N LEU A 104 4.07 -8.57 3.55
CA LEU A 104 4.21 -8.33 4.98
C LEU A 104 4.25 -9.66 5.75
N GLN A 105 3.32 -10.57 5.48
CA GLN A 105 3.28 -11.89 6.10
C GLN A 105 4.53 -12.70 5.78
N GLN A 106 4.97 -12.73 4.52
CA GLN A 106 6.20 -13.42 4.13
C GLN A 106 7.43 -12.86 4.84
N ASN A 107 7.49 -11.53 5.04
CA ASN A 107 8.58 -10.89 5.78
C ASN A 107 8.58 -11.27 7.25
N GLU A 108 7.41 -11.26 7.89
CA GLU A 108 7.23 -11.70 9.26
C GLU A 108 7.66 -13.16 9.44
N ASP A 109 7.22 -14.05 8.55
CA ASP A 109 7.57 -15.48 8.58
C ASP A 109 9.07 -15.71 8.38
N ALA A 110 9.69 -15.01 7.42
CA ALA A 110 11.11 -15.10 7.15
C ALA A 110 11.94 -14.61 8.35
N SER A 111 11.54 -13.48 8.94
CA SER A 111 12.16 -12.90 10.13
C SER A 111 12.02 -13.85 11.33
N PHE A 112 10.83 -14.40 11.55
CA PHE A 112 10.57 -15.37 12.62
C PHE A 112 11.47 -16.59 12.50
N LYS A 113 11.50 -17.24 11.33
CA LYS A 113 12.30 -18.45 11.08
C LYS A 113 13.79 -18.18 11.29
N TYR A 114 14.29 -17.08 10.75
CA TYR A 114 15.69 -16.70 10.88
C TYR A 114 16.06 -16.42 12.34
N CYS A 115 15.29 -15.58 13.03
CA CYS A 115 15.52 -15.23 14.42
C CYS A 115 15.44 -16.44 15.36
N GLN A 116 14.47 -17.33 15.14
CA GLN A 116 14.31 -18.55 15.93
C GLN A 116 15.52 -19.48 15.78
N ALA A 117 16.03 -19.66 14.55
CA ALA A 117 17.22 -20.47 14.29
C ALA A 117 18.47 -19.90 14.99
N ILE A 118 18.69 -18.58 14.86
CA ILE A 118 19.79 -17.87 15.52
C ILE A 118 19.67 -17.96 17.05
N MET A 119 18.50 -17.69 17.61
CA MET A 119 18.27 -17.76 19.05
C MET A 119 18.49 -19.18 19.58
N LYS A 120 18.05 -20.20 18.84
CA LYS A 120 18.32 -21.60 19.19
C LYS A 120 19.83 -21.84 19.26
N GLN A 121 20.57 -21.47 18.22
CA GLN A 121 22.02 -21.64 18.15
C GLN A 121 22.76 -20.90 19.29
N LEU A 122 22.44 -19.63 19.52
CA LEU A 122 23.12 -18.82 20.55
C LEU A 122 22.82 -19.29 21.97
N SER A 123 21.62 -19.85 22.20
CA SER A 123 21.21 -20.36 23.52
C SER A 123 21.66 -21.78 23.82
N GLU A 124 22.19 -22.54 22.85
CA GLU A 124 22.64 -23.93 23.08
C GLU A 124 23.65 -24.07 24.23
N PRO A 125 24.72 -23.24 24.35
CA PRO A 125 25.66 -23.35 25.46
C PRO A 125 24.98 -23.14 26.81
N LEU A 126 24.08 -22.15 26.90
CA LEU A 126 23.32 -21.88 28.12
C LEU A 126 22.41 -23.06 28.48
N LYS A 127 21.67 -23.61 27.51
CA LYS A 127 20.79 -24.78 27.71
C LYS A 127 21.56 -26.00 28.19
N LYS A 128 22.75 -26.23 27.63
CA LYS A 128 23.65 -27.31 28.05
C LYS A 128 24.11 -27.13 29.50
N SER A 129 24.55 -25.93 29.86
CA SER A 129 24.94 -25.62 31.25
C SER A 129 23.78 -25.78 32.24
N ILE A 130 22.56 -25.43 31.84
CA ILE A 130 21.35 -25.68 32.64
C ILE A 130 21.09 -27.17 32.82
N SER A 131 21.13 -27.97 31.74
CA SER A 131 20.83 -29.41 31.81
C SER A 131 21.89 -30.20 32.58
N GLU A 132 23.16 -29.79 32.50
CA GLU A 132 24.27 -30.33 33.27
C GLU A 132 24.30 -29.84 34.73
N LYS A 133 23.34 -28.99 35.14
CA LYS A 133 23.22 -28.40 36.48
C LYS A 133 24.47 -27.65 36.94
N THR A 134 25.22 -27.04 36.01
CA THR A 134 26.48 -26.35 36.34
C THR A 134 26.26 -25.08 37.16
N PHE A 135 25.03 -24.55 37.18
CA PHE A 135 24.62 -23.39 37.98
C PHE A 135 24.12 -23.78 39.39
N SER A 136 24.06 -25.06 39.74
CA SER A 136 23.61 -25.52 41.06
C SER A 136 24.75 -25.50 42.09
N ILE A 137 25.47 -24.38 42.17
CA ILE A 137 26.56 -24.13 43.11
C ILE A 137 26.35 -22.76 43.79
N HIS A 138 27.06 -22.50 44.89
CA HIS A 138 27.04 -21.18 45.52
C HIS A 138 27.59 -20.11 44.56
N GLY A 139 26.85 -19.01 44.38
CA GLY A 139 27.11 -17.97 43.37
C GLY A 139 26.71 -18.37 41.94
N GLY A 140 25.96 -19.46 41.78
CA GLY A 140 25.52 -19.97 40.49
C GLY A 140 24.55 -19.06 39.75
N HIS A 141 23.75 -18.25 40.46
CA HIS A 141 22.83 -17.27 39.84
C HIS A 141 23.60 -16.18 39.07
N ASP A 142 24.71 -15.68 39.62
CA ASP A 142 25.55 -14.68 38.93
C ASP A 142 26.18 -15.23 37.64
N LEU A 143 26.61 -16.49 37.67
CA LEU A 143 27.15 -17.17 36.49
C LEU A 143 26.07 -17.36 35.42
N TYR A 144 24.87 -17.76 35.83
CA TYR A 144 23.70 -17.86 34.94
C TYR A 144 23.35 -16.52 34.30
N LEU A 145 23.30 -15.44 35.09
CA LEU A 145 23.01 -14.09 34.58
C LEU A 145 24.05 -13.63 33.55
N LYS A 146 25.34 -13.90 33.78
CA LYS A 146 26.40 -13.61 32.79
C LYS A 146 26.20 -14.39 31.50
N ALA A 147 25.88 -15.68 31.59
CA ALA A 147 25.62 -16.53 30.43
C ALA A 147 24.37 -16.09 29.66
N LYS A 148 23.26 -15.79 30.35
CA LYS A 148 22.02 -15.25 29.77
C LYS A 148 22.28 -13.91 29.06
N ARG A 149 22.97 -12.97 29.71
CA ARG A 149 23.34 -11.67 29.10
C ARG A 149 24.22 -11.84 27.87
N LYS A 150 25.12 -12.82 27.86
CA LYS A 150 25.93 -13.11 26.68
C LYS A 150 25.05 -13.49 25.49
N VAL A 151 24.06 -14.36 25.69
CA VAL A 151 23.08 -14.72 24.63
C VAL A 151 22.33 -13.47 24.14
N GLU A 152 21.87 -12.60 25.04
CA GLU A 152 21.19 -11.35 24.68
C GLU A 152 22.09 -10.41 23.85
N LEU A 153 23.36 -10.24 24.24
CA LEU A 153 24.31 -9.38 23.53
C LEU A 153 24.68 -9.95 22.16
N ASP A 154 25.02 -11.25 22.11
CA ASP A 154 25.35 -11.93 20.87
C ASP A 154 24.17 -11.85 19.89
N TYR A 155 22.93 -12.01 20.37
CA TYR A 155 21.72 -11.87 19.56
C TYR A 155 21.52 -10.44 19.03
N LYS A 156 21.77 -9.41 19.86
CA LYS A 156 21.67 -8.01 19.45
C LYS A 156 22.63 -7.68 18.29
N LEU A 157 23.83 -8.27 18.29
CA LEU A 157 24.85 -8.05 17.26
C LEU A 157 24.54 -8.72 15.91
N VAL A 158 23.62 -9.68 15.86
CA VAL A 158 23.26 -10.35 14.59
C VAL A 158 22.56 -9.37 13.63
N PRO A 159 23.07 -9.15 12.41
CA PRO A 159 22.40 -8.28 11.44
C PRO A 159 21.18 -8.97 10.80
N ARG A 160 20.28 -8.19 10.18
CA ARG A 160 19.19 -8.71 9.34
C ARG A 160 18.24 -9.69 10.02
N LYS A 161 17.96 -9.45 11.29
CA LYS A 161 16.96 -10.22 12.05
C LYS A 161 15.54 -9.94 11.56
N GLY A 162 15.26 -8.68 11.23
CA GLY A 162 13.98 -8.19 10.75
C GLY A 162 12.93 -7.99 11.85
N VAL A 163 11.69 -7.84 11.42
CA VAL A 163 10.58 -7.34 12.25
C VAL A 163 10.23 -8.21 13.46
N LYS A 164 10.51 -9.52 13.45
CA LYS A 164 10.26 -10.44 14.57
C LYS A 164 11.43 -10.56 15.56
N ALA A 165 12.50 -9.78 15.39
CA ALA A 165 13.70 -9.88 16.22
C ALA A 165 13.40 -9.75 17.72
N ASN A 166 12.64 -8.73 18.10
CA ASN A 166 12.36 -8.43 19.49
C ASN A 166 11.35 -9.40 20.09
N GLU A 167 10.31 -9.77 19.33
CA GLU A 167 9.34 -10.80 19.76
C GLU A 167 10.04 -12.11 20.13
N ILE A 168 10.97 -12.59 19.28
CA ILE A 168 11.75 -13.81 19.56
C ILE A 168 12.65 -13.65 20.79
N LEU A 169 13.31 -12.50 20.95
CA LEU A 169 14.14 -12.23 22.12
C LEU A 169 13.30 -12.29 23.40
N GLN A 170 12.13 -11.69 23.38
CA GLN A 170 11.23 -11.63 24.53
C GLN A 170 10.66 -13.01 24.87
N ASN A 171 10.23 -13.78 23.88
CA ASN A 171 9.79 -15.17 24.07
C ASN A 171 10.90 -16.03 24.69
N PHE A 172 12.15 -15.86 24.24
CA PHE A 172 13.29 -16.53 24.86
C PHE A 172 13.43 -16.11 26.33
N LEU A 173 13.46 -14.81 26.62
CA LEU A 173 13.62 -14.32 27.99
C LEU A 173 12.52 -14.79 28.93
N GLN A 174 11.27 -14.81 28.46
CA GLN A 174 10.14 -15.31 29.23
C GLN A 174 10.26 -16.81 29.51
N SER A 175 10.76 -17.60 28.55
CA SER A 175 11.04 -19.03 28.77
C SER A 175 12.14 -19.28 29.81
N GLN A 176 13.00 -18.29 30.07
CA GLN A 176 14.09 -18.38 31.04
C GLN A 176 13.65 -18.04 32.48
N THR A 177 12.48 -17.45 32.69
CA THR A 177 12.03 -16.96 34.01
C THR A 177 11.94 -18.07 35.05
N THR A 178 11.25 -19.18 34.74
CA THR A 178 11.09 -20.30 35.68
C THR A 178 12.41 -21.02 36.01
N ILE A 179 13.33 -21.05 35.03
CA ILE A 179 14.67 -21.61 35.22
C ILE A 179 15.47 -20.72 36.16
N GLU A 180 15.42 -19.41 35.96
CA GLU A 180 16.08 -18.43 36.82
C GLU A 180 15.56 -18.50 38.26
N GLU A 181 14.24 -18.57 38.45
CA GLU A 181 13.63 -18.75 39.78
C GLU A 181 14.15 -20.00 40.50
N SER A 182 14.27 -21.12 39.78
CA SER A 182 14.77 -22.39 40.32
C SER A 182 16.25 -22.29 40.74
N ILE A 183 17.08 -21.62 39.94
CA ILE A 183 18.50 -21.40 40.25
C ILE A 183 18.64 -20.47 41.46
N VAL A 184 17.86 -19.39 41.53
CA VAL A 184 17.85 -18.46 42.68
C VAL A 184 17.49 -19.20 43.96
N GLN A 185 16.44 -20.04 43.95
CA GLN A 185 16.03 -20.81 45.13
C GLN A 185 17.13 -21.75 45.64
N LEU A 186 17.89 -22.37 44.74
CA LEU A 186 19.01 -23.25 45.09
C LEU A 186 20.21 -22.47 45.64
N ASP A 187 20.51 -21.30 45.08
CA ASP A 187 21.66 -20.47 45.46
C ASP A 187 21.43 -19.68 46.76
N THR A 188 20.18 -19.28 47.02
CA THR A 188 19.81 -18.37 48.14
C THR A 188 19.13 -19.06 49.32
N ALA A 189 19.33 -20.37 49.51
CA ALA A 189 18.71 -21.19 50.56
C ALA A 189 18.86 -20.65 52.01
N LEU A 190 19.72 -19.64 52.25
CA LEU A 190 19.98 -19.05 53.57
C LEU A 190 19.80 -17.51 53.67
N ASN A 191 19.38 -16.78 52.63
CA ASN A 191 19.32 -15.30 52.70
C ASN A 191 18.09 -14.67 51.99
N ARG A 192 16.98 -14.51 52.73
CA ARG A 192 15.72 -13.90 52.23
C ARG A 192 15.87 -12.45 51.74
N GLY A 193 16.82 -11.68 52.28
CA GLY A 193 17.02 -10.28 51.89
C GLY A 193 17.61 -10.11 50.49
N ALA A 194 18.54 -10.98 50.10
CA ALA A 194 19.13 -10.99 48.76
C ALA A 194 18.11 -11.44 47.69
N MET A 195 17.24 -12.40 48.05
CA MET A 195 16.14 -12.88 47.19
C MET A 195 15.16 -11.75 46.84
N ALA A 196 14.77 -10.93 47.82
CA ALA A 196 13.86 -9.81 47.59
C ALA A 196 14.43 -8.76 46.63
N ILE A 197 15.72 -8.43 46.75
CA ILE A 197 16.39 -7.47 45.86
C ILE A 197 16.51 -8.03 44.43
N ALA A 198 16.82 -9.32 44.28
CA ALA A 198 16.89 -9.97 42.97
C ALA A 198 15.52 -9.99 42.27
N VAL A 199 14.46 -10.31 43.00
CA VAL A 199 13.08 -10.31 42.50
C VAL A 199 12.64 -8.91 42.05
N GLU A 200 12.91 -7.88 42.84
CA GLU A 200 12.56 -6.50 42.47
C GLU A 200 13.32 -6.00 41.24
N ARG A 201 14.61 -6.35 41.09
CA ARG A 201 15.36 -6.04 39.86
C ARG A 201 14.78 -6.75 38.64
N ALA A 202 14.45 -8.03 38.75
CA ALA A 202 13.84 -8.80 37.67
C ALA A 202 12.48 -8.22 37.24
N LYS A 203 11.65 -7.79 38.20
CA LYS A 203 10.37 -7.11 37.91
C LYS A 203 10.58 -5.80 37.15
N LYS A 204 11.57 -5.00 37.55
CA LYS A 204 11.89 -3.74 36.87
C LYS A 204 12.34 -3.99 35.43
N GLU A 205 13.25 -4.94 35.21
CA GLU A 205 13.71 -5.31 33.87
C GLU A 205 12.58 -5.87 32.99
N ALA A 206 11.66 -6.64 33.57
CA ALA A 206 10.47 -7.14 32.86
C ALA A 206 9.54 -6.00 32.43
N ALA A 207 9.28 -5.03 33.31
CA ALA A 207 8.45 -3.87 33.00
C ALA A 207 9.07 -2.98 31.90
N GLU A 208 10.39 -2.74 31.95
CA GLU A 208 11.10 -2.01 30.91
C GLU A 208 10.99 -2.70 29.54
N LYS A 209 11.11 -4.03 29.52
CA LYS A 209 10.98 -4.86 28.31
C LYS A 209 9.55 -4.86 27.75
N GLU A 210 8.54 -4.91 28.60
CA GLU A 210 7.13 -4.81 28.19
C GLU A 210 6.82 -3.44 27.58
N GLN A 211 7.34 -2.36 28.17
CA GLN A 211 7.21 -1.01 27.63
C GLN A 211 7.88 -0.87 26.25
N GLU A 212 9.05 -1.48 26.06
CA GLU A 212 9.74 -1.48 24.76
C GLU A 212 8.93 -2.20 23.68
N GLN A 213 8.27 -3.32 24.02
CA GLN A 213 7.39 -4.03 23.09
C GLN A 213 6.17 -3.20 22.70
N LEU A 214 5.54 -2.52 23.66
CA LEU A 214 4.39 -1.66 23.40
C LEU A 214 4.75 -0.54 22.42
N LYS A 215 5.88 0.14 22.66
CA LYS A 215 6.39 1.18 21.75
C LYS A 215 6.64 0.66 20.34
N GLN A 216 7.20 -0.54 20.20
CA GLN A 216 7.43 -1.13 18.88
C GLN A 216 6.13 -1.45 18.14
N LYS A 217 5.12 -1.99 18.82
CA LYS A 217 3.80 -2.23 18.22
C LYS A 217 3.13 -0.93 17.79
N GLU A 218 3.23 0.11 18.61
CA GLU A 218 2.73 1.45 18.27
C GLU A 218 3.48 2.05 17.06
N ASP A 219 4.80 1.88 17.01
CA ASP A 219 5.64 2.32 15.89
C ASP A 219 5.28 1.58 14.58
N GLU A 220 5.09 0.27 14.64
CA GLU A 220 4.66 -0.54 13.49
C GLU A 220 3.27 -0.13 12.99
N GLN A 221 2.31 0.07 13.91
CA GLN A 221 0.97 0.55 13.54
C GLN A 221 1.01 1.94 12.90
N ARG A 222 1.84 2.84 13.44
CA ARG A 222 2.04 4.18 12.88
C ARG A 222 2.67 4.12 11.49
N GLN A 223 3.70 3.30 11.28
CA GLN A 223 4.32 3.12 9.96
C GLN A 223 3.33 2.58 8.92
N LYS A 224 2.50 1.59 9.28
CA LYS A 224 1.43 1.08 8.40
C LYS A 224 0.43 2.19 8.05
N MET A 225 0.08 3.05 9.01
CA MET A 225 -0.80 4.20 8.78
C MET A 225 -0.22 5.24 7.84
N GLU A 226 1.02 5.65 8.07
CA GLU A 226 1.71 6.63 7.24
C GLU A 226 1.93 6.11 5.82
N ALA A 227 2.23 4.83 5.65
CA ALA A 227 2.33 4.21 4.34
C ALA A 227 0.97 4.20 3.61
N GLN A 228 -0.12 3.91 4.32
CA GLN A 228 -1.46 3.93 3.74
C GLN A 228 -1.88 5.35 3.30
N GLU A 229 -1.59 6.36 4.11
CA GLU A 229 -1.87 7.77 3.79
C GLU A 229 -1.05 8.23 2.57
N ARG A 230 0.23 7.82 2.47
CA ARG A 230 1.08 8.07 1.30
C ARG A 230 0.51 7.41 0.04
N SER A 231 0.14 6.13 0.10
CA SER A 231 -0.50 5.38 -1.00
C SER A 231 -1.76 6.08 -1.51
N PHE A 232 -2.64 6.47 -0.58
CA PHE A 232 -3.88 7.17 -0.92
C PHE A 232 -3.62 8.50 -1.63
N ASN A 233 -2.71 9.32 -1.10
CA ASN A 233 -2.36 10.62 -1.68
C ASN A 233 -1.69 10.49 -3.05
N GLU A 234 -0.79 9.52 -3.23
CA GLU A 234 -0.14 9.24 -4.51
C GLU A 234 -1.18 8.87 -5.58
N ASN A 235 -2.13 8.01 -5.23
CA ASN A 235 -3.19 7.60 -6.14
C ASN A 235 -4.08 8.78 -6.58
N LEU A 236 -4.45 9.64 -5.63
CA LEU A 236 -5.20 10.86 -5.94
C LEU A 236 -4.40 11.84 -6.82
N GLY A 237 -3.11 12.02 -6.54
CA GLY A 237 -2.23 12.88 -7.32
C GLY A 237 -2.12 12.44 -8.78
N GLN A 238 -1.87 11.15 -9.03
CA GLN A 238 -1.81 10.62 -10.40
C GLN A 238 -3.16 10.65 -11.11
N LEU A 239 -4.26 10.43 -10.39
CA LEU A 239 -5.61 10.56 -10.94
C LEU A 239 -5.89 12.01 -11.39
N GLU A 240 -5.51 13.00 -10.58
CA GLU A 240 -5.66 14.41 -10.91
C GLU A 240 -4.87 14.76 -12.19
N GLU A 241 -3.62 14.30 -12.29
CA GLU A 241 -2.79 14.50 -13.49
C GLU A 241 -3.43 13.85 -14.73
N LYS A 242 -3.92 12.61 -14.62
CA LYS A 242 -4.63 11.92 -15.70
C LYS A 242 -5.84 12.71 -16.18
N ILE A 243 -6.70 13.18 -15.27
CA ILE A 243 -7.90 13.94 -15.64
C ILE A 243 -7.52 15.23 -16.36
N LYS A 244 -6.51 15.96 -15.88
CA LYS A 244 -6.00 17.18 -16.54
C LYS A 244 -5.53 16.87 -17.96
N LYS A 245 -4.74 15.81 -18.14
CA LYS A 245 -4.21 15.39 -19.45
C LYS A 245 -5.31 14.95 -20.42
N GLU A 246 -6.27 14.16 -19.96
CA GLU A 246 -7.40 13.70 -20.79
C GLU A 246 -8.26 14.88 -21.29
N ARG A 247 -8.44 15.89 -20.47
CA ARG A 247 -9.17 17.10 -20.87
C ARG A 247 -8.42 17.96 -21.85
N GLU A 248 -7.12 18.14 -21.64
CA GLU A 248 -6.29 18.84 -22.61
C GLU A 248 -6.38 18.17 -23.98
N ASN A 249 -6.28 16.84 -24.00
CA ASN A 249 -6.42 16.06 -25.22
C ASN A 249 -7.80 16.24 -25.87
N PHE A 250 -8.88 16.27 -25.06
CA PHE A 250 -10.23 16.50 -25.56
C PHE A 250 -10.41 17.92 -26.13
N ARG A 251 -9.85 18.94 -25.48
CA ARG A 251 -9.86 20.33 -25.96
C ARG A 251 -9.14 20.45 -27.30
N VAL A 252 -7.92 19.91 -27.39
CA VAL A 252 -7.14 19.90 -28.64
C VAL A 252 -7.89 19.16 -29.75
N MET A 253 -8.62 18.08 -29.43
CA MET A 253 -9.47 17.38 -30.40
C MET A 253 -10.61 18.28 -30.91
N LEU A 254 -11.33 18.97 -30.02
CA LEU A 254 -12.41 19.89 -30.40
C LEU A 254 -11.91 21.05 -31.27
N GLU A 255 -10.75 21.63 -30.94
CA GLU A 255 -10.15 22.71 -31.72
C GLU A 255 -9.74 22.26 -33.14
N ARG A 256 -9.17 21.07 -33.26
CA ARG A 256 -8.85 20.46 -34.57
C ARG A 256 -10.11 20.21 -35.39
N MET A 257 -11.16 19.70 -34.75
CA MET A 257 -12.46 19.45 -35.39
C MET A 257 -13.08 20.76 -35.88
N LEU A 258 -13.08 21.80 -35.05
CA LEU A 258 -13.57 23.14 -35.41
C LEU A 258 -12.80 23.72 -36.60
N LYS A 259 -11.47 23.59 -36.61
CA LYS A 259 -10.62 24.03 -37.72
C LYS A 259 -11.03 23.34 -39.03
N HIS A 260 -11.23 22.03 -39.00
CA HIS A 260 -11.68 21.27 -40.17
C HIS A 260 -13.08 21.71 -40.64
N TYR A 261 -14.02 21.88 -39.72
CA TYR A 261 -15.37 22.36 -40.07
C TYR A 261 -15.36 23.75 -40.71
N LEU A 262 -14.51 24.67 -40.24
CA LEU A 262 -14.35 25.99 -40.84
C LEU A 262 -13.78 25.93 -42.26
N GLN A 263 -12.81 25.05 -42.52
CA GLN A 263 -12.26 24.84 -43.86
C GLN A 263 -13.32 24.33 -44.84
N VAL A 264 -14.08 23.30 -44.44
CA VAL A 264 -15.17 22.77 -45.27
C VAL A 264 -16.27 23.81 -45.51
N GLN A 265 -16.53 24.70 -44.54
CA GLN A 265 -17.49 25.78 -44.71
C GLN A 265 -17.04 26.78 -45.78
N GLU A 266 -15.76 27.16 -45.79
CA GLU A 266 -15.18 28.05 -46.79
C GLU A 266 -15.31 27.46 -48.21
N GLU A 267 -15.03 26.17 -48.37
CA GLU A 267 -15.20 25.45 -49.64
C GLU A 267 -16.67 25.43 -50.11
N LEU A 268 -17.60 25.10 -49.23
CA LEU A 268 -19.04 25.04 -49.57
C LEU A 268 -19.64 26.41 -49.93
N LEU A 269 -19.13 27.49 -49.34
CA LEU A 269 -19.51 28.87 -49.69
C LEU A 269 -19.01 29.24 -51.09
N ASN A 270 -17.80 28.80 -51.46
CA ASN A 270 -17.24 28.99 -52.79
C ASN A 270 -18.02 28.21 -53.88
N GLU A 271 -18.57 27.05 -53.54
CA GLU A 271 -19.33 26.19 -54.45
C GLU A 271 -20.86 26.51 -54.53
N ARG A 272 -21.34 27.60 -53.91
CA ARG A 272 -22.76 28.01 -53.85
C ARG A 272 -23.75 27.02 -53.19
N PHE A 273 -23.29 26.11 -52.32
CA PHE A 273 -24.17 25.19 -51.58
C PHE A 273 -24.76 25.82 -50.29
N GLY A 274 -25.56 26.88 -50.43
CA GLY A 274 -26.08 27.68 -49.32
C GLY A 274 -26.76 26.90 -48.18
N LYS A 275 -27.65 25.95 -48.49
CA LYS A 275 -28.37 25.14 -47.47
C LYS A 275 -27.43 24.27 -46.62
N LYS A 276 -26.42 23.65 -47.23
CA LYS A 276 -25.41 22.84 -46.50
C LYS A 276 -24.50 23.69 -45.64
N SER A 277 -24.17 24.90 -46.11
CA SER A 277 -23.38 25.86 -45.34
C SER A 277 -24.10 26.32 -44.06
N GLU A 278 -25.42 26.54 -44.12
CA GLU A 278 -26.23 26.90 -42.94
C GLU A 278 -26.26 25.79 -41.88
N GLU A 279 -26.42 24.53 -42.28
CA GLU A 279 -26.38 23.38 -41.37
C GLU A 279 -25.00 23.25 -40.70
N LEU A 280 -23.93 23.39 -41.48
CA LEU A 280 -22.56 23.36 -40.97
C LEU A 280 -22.28 24.50 -39.99
N ASN A 281 -22.85 25.68 -40.23
CA ASN A 281 -22.71 26.84 -39.35
C ASN A 281 -23.36 26.61 -37.97
N LYS A 282 -24.48 25.86 -37.92
CA LYS A 282 -25.11 25.44 -36.65
C LYS A 282 -24.17 24.54 -35.87
N GLU A 283 -23.49 23.60 -36.54
CA GLU A 283 -22.53 22.68 -35.92
C GLU A 283 -21.29 23.42 -35.39
N ILE A 284 -20.74 24.35 -36.18
CA ILE A 284 -19.63 25.23 -35.77
C ILE A 284 -20.01 26.03 -34.52
N ASN A 285 -21.21 26.60 -34.47
CA ASN A 285 -21.67 27.34 -33.31
C ASN A 285 -21.88 26.44 -32.08
N ARG A 286 -22.31 25.19 -32.27
CA ARG A 286 -22.39 24.20 -31.20
C ARG A 286 -21.00 23.88 -30.63
N LEU A 287 -20.04 23.56 -31.50
CA LEU A 287 -18.65 23.28 -31.11
C LEU A 287 -17.98 24.46 -30.40
N LYS A 288 -18.17 25.69 -30.89
CA LYS A 288 -17.68 26.90 -30.21
C LYS A 288 -18.24 27.03 -28.79
N LYS A 289 -19.53 26.77 -28.60
CA LYS A 289 -20.14 26.76 -27.26
C LYS A 289 -19.53 25.66 -26.39
N GLU A 290 -19.40 24.44 -26.91
CA GLU A 290 -18.82 23.31 -26.17
C GLU A 290 -17.39 23.62 -25.68
N ILE A 291 -16.54 24.21 -26.54
CA ILE A 291 -15.18 24.67 -26.17
C ILE A 291 -15.23 25.70 -25.05
N GLU A 292 -16.12 26.69 -25.12
CA GLU A 292 -16.25 27.72 -24.09
C GLU A 292 -16.78 27.15 -22.75
N THR A 293 -17.70 26.19 -22.78
CA THR A 293 -18.12 25.49 -21.55
C THR A 293 -17.01 24.66 -20.94
N ALA A 294 -16.24 23.95 -21.77
CA ALA A 294 -15.12 23.15 -21.31
C ALA A 294 -14.09 24.00 -20.57
N LYS A 295 -13.74 25.18 -21.10
CA LYS A 295 -12.82 26.14 -20.45
C LYS A 295 -13.30 26.64 -19.08
N LYS A 296 -14.61 26.79 -18.89
CA LYS A 296 -15.19 27.39 -17.66
C LYS A 296 -15.36 26.39 -16.52
N ASN A 297 -15.60 25.11 -16.83
CA ASN A 297 -15.99 24.11 -15.83
C ASN A 297 -14.84 23.22 -15.35
N ASP A 298 -13.59 23.56 -15.69
CA ASP A 298 -12.47 22.66 -15.50
C ASP A 298 -12.17 22.35 -14.02
N SER A 299 -12.15 23.37 -13.16
CA SER A 299 -11.86 23.16 -11.73
C SER A 299 -12.93 22.31 -11.04
N LEU A 300 -14.21 22.59 -11.29
CA LEU A 300 -15.35 21.90 -10.68
C LEU A 300 -15.40 20.40 -11.00
N LEU A 301 -15.15 20.04 -12.26
CA LEU A 301 -15.20 18.64 -12.67
C LEU A 301 -14.00 17.83 -12.14
N ILE A 302 -12.83 18.46 -11.94
CA ILE A 302 -11.67 17.81 -11.31
C ILE A 302 -11.99 17.54 -9.84
N SER A 303 -12.51 18.56 -9.14
CA SER A 303 -12.93 18.45 -7.74
C SER A 303 -13.93 17.31 -7.53
N ASN A 304 -14.98 17.23 -8.36
CA ASN A 304 -15.98 16.16 -8.24
C ASN A 304 -15.39 14.77 -8.50
N ALA A 305 -14.49 14.65 -9.47
CA ALA A 305 -13.86 13.37 -9.79
C ALA A 305 -12.91 12.89 -8.68
N ILE A 306 -12.18 13.81 -8.05
CA ILE A 306 -11.33 13.53 -6.88
C ILE A 306 -12.20 13.18 -5.67
N GLU A 307 -13.32 13.87 -5.46
CA GLU A 307 -14.24 13.56 -4.36
C GLU A 307 -14.84 12.16 -4.48
N VAL A 308 -15.29 11.78 -5.68
CA VAL A 308 -15.79 10.41 -5.97
C VAL A 308 -14.69 9.39 -5.72
N ALA A 309 -13.47 9.63 -6.22
CA ALA A 309 -12.35 8.74 -6.00
C ALA A 309 -12.00 8.62 -4.51
N GLY A 310 -11.96 9.74 -3.78
CA GLY A 310 -11.72 9.76 -2.33
C GLY A 310 -12.71 8.89 -1.59
N LYS A 311 -14.01 9.03 -1.84
CA LYS A 311 -15.06 8.18 -1.25
C LYS A 311 -14.87 6.70 -1.58
N VAL A 312 -14.55 6.38 -2.82
CA VAL A 312 -14.39 5.00 -3.30
C VAL A 312 -13.14 4.33 -2.71
N LEU A 313 -12.04 5.07 -2.65
CA LEU A 313 -10.75 4.59 -2.16
C LEU A 313 -10.70 4.52 -0.63
N ILE A 314 -11.37 5.42 0.10
CA ILE A 314 -11.53 5.32 1.57
C ILE A 314 -12.22 4.00 1.95
N VAL A 315 -13.20 3.54 1.16
CA VAL A 315 -13.87 2.26 1.41
C VAL A 315 -12.92 1.07 1.26
N ALA A 316 -11.89 1.18 0.42
CA ALA A 316 -10.87 0.16 0.23
C ALA A 316 -9.84 0.09 1.37
N LEU A 317 -9.79 1.10 2.26
CA LEU A 317 -8.90 1.10 3.41
C LEU A 317 -9.32 0.08 4.48
N PRO A 318 -8.37 -0.55 5.19
CA PRO A 318 -8.69 -1.36 6.37
C PRO A 318 -9.45 -0.55 7.45
N GLU A 319 -10.29 -1.21 8.25
CA GLU A 319 -11.23 -0.56 9.19
C GLU A 319 -10.55 0.36 10.22
N ILE A 320 -9.36 -0.02 10.71
CA ILE A 320 -8.57 0.79 11.64
C ILE A 320 -8.22 2.17 11.05
N PHE A 321 -8.10 2.28 9.72
CA PHE A 321 -7.78 3.52 9.03
C PHE A 321 -9.01 4.39 8.75
N LYS A 322 -10.19 3.78 8.59
CA LYS A 322 -11.45 4.50 8.38
C LYS A 322 -11.80 5.38 9.59
N LEU A 323 -11.68 4.81 10.79
CA LEU A 323 -11.93 5.52 12.06
C LEU A 323 -10.99 6.73 12.25
N PHE A 324 -9.74 6.61 11.82
CA PHE A 324 -8.76 7.69 11.91
C PHE A 324 -9.04 8.81 10.91
N HIS A 325 -9.44 8.47 9.69
CA HIS A 325 -9.76 9.46 8.67
C HIS A 325 -11.03 10.25 9.02
N GLU A 326 -12.05 9.56 9.55
CA GLU A 326 -13.28 10.19 10.08
C GLU A 326 -12.97 11.12 11.27
N GLY A 327 -12.02 10.73 12.14
CA GLY A 327 -11.54 11.56 13.25
C GLY A 327 -10.82 12.84 12.79
N LYS A 328 -9.96 12.77 11.77
CA LYS A 328 -9.29 13.94 11.17
C LYS A 328 -10.29 14.90 10.50
N THR A 329 -11.31 14.40 9.80
CA THR A 329 -12.34 15.24 9.18
C THR A 329 -13.18 16.00 10.23
N VAL A 330 -13.53 15.36 11.35
CA VAL A 330 -14.29 16.00 12.45
C VAL A 330 -13.46 17.07 13.18
N LEU A 331 -12.13 16.93 13.21
CA LEU A 331 -11.23 17.93 13.80
C LEU A 331 -11.00 19.13 12.87
N ASN A 332 -11.00 18.94 11.54
CA ASN A 332 -10.87 20.03 10.58
C ASN A 332 -12.17 20.83 10.36
N GLU A 333 -13.34 20.26 10.65
CA GLU A 333 -14.63 20.99 10.61
C GLU A 333 -14.88 21.88 11.84
N LYS A 334 -14.01 21.81 12.87
CA LYS A 334 -14.14 22.55 14.13
C LYS A 334 -13.15 23.72 14.31
N ASN A 335 -12.34 24.03 13.30
CA ASN A 335 -11.39 25.16 13.34
C ASN A 335 -11.72 26.24 12.31
#